data_AF-A0A151K416-F1
#
_entry.id   AF-A0A151K416-F1
#
_cell.length_a   1.000
_cell.length_b   1.000
_cell.length_c   1.000
_cell.angle_alpha   90.00
_cell.angle_beta   90.00
_cell.angle_gamma   90.00
#
_symmetry.space_group_name_H-M   'P 1'
#
loop_
_entity.id
_entity.type
_entity.pdbx_description
1 polymer ?
#
loop_
_entity_poly.entity_id
_entity_poly.type
_entity_poly.pdbx_seq_one_letter_code
_entity_poly.pdbx_strand_id
1 'polypeptide(L)'
;MYLALSHPSDIRNLSAEQLQYIPKVVLLRVYGDYVEHVWDRLPEHVKADSEVRTYRRCDEHYNQPWQRTHIDGPAPKIKDCNECQRRAAVC
;
A
#
# COMPACT_ATOMS: atom_id res chain seq x y z
N MET A 1 0.05 24.77 2.51
CA MET A 1 0.86 24.32 1.36
C MET A 1 -0.06 23.69 0.34
N TYR A 2 0.02 24.09 -0.93
CA TYR A 2 -0.73 23.44 -2.03
C TYR A 2 0.26 22.60 -2.85
N LEU A 3 -0.02 21.30 -2.97
CA LEU A 3 0.76 20.37 -3.78
C LEU A 3 0.04 20.17 -5.11
N ALA A 4 0.62 20.66 -6.20
CA ALA A 4 0.12 20.38 -7.54
C ALA A 4 0.81 19.12 -8.05
N LEU A 5 0.09 18.00 -8.07
CA LEU A 5 0.55 16.73 -8.64
C LEU A 5 -0.16 16.54 -9.98
N SER A 6 0.60 16.41 -11.07
CA SER A 6 0.06 16.31 -12.43
C SER A 6 -0.29 14.87 -12.77
N HIS A 7 0.47 13.93 -12.21
CA HIS A 7 0.22 12.50 -12.35
C HIS A 7 0.28 11.81 -10.98
N PRO A 8 -0.52 10.75 -10.72
CA PRO A 8 -0.46 10.02 -9.47
C PRO A 8 0.94 9.54 -9.07
N SER A 9 1.82 9.24 -10.03
CA SER A 9 3.20 8.85 -9.74
C SER A 9 4.04 9.94 -9.08
N ASP A 10 3.67 11.20 -9.22
CA ASP A 10 4.43 12.34 -8.69
C ASP A 10 4.51 12.31 -7.17
N ILE A 11 3.59 11.59 -6.50
CA ILE A 11 3.64 11.34 -5.05
C ILE A 11 4.97 10.72 -4.60
N ARG A 12 5.65 9.96 -5.50
CA ARG A 12 6.96 9.37 -5.22
C ARG A 12 8.04 10.40 -4.94
N ASN A 13 7.87 11.63 -5.41
CA ASN A 13 8.85 12.71 -5.25
C ASN A 13 8.61 13.54 -3.98
N LEU A 14 7.54 13.27 -3.23
CA LEU A 14 7.22 14.01 -2.01
C LEU A 14 8.12 13.62 -0.85
N SER A 15 8.47 14.61 -0.02
CA SER A 15 9.12 14.40 1.26
C SER A 15 8.14 13.88 2.32
N ALA A 16 8.67 13.37 3.44
CA ALA A 16 7.84 12.97 4.59
C ALA A 16 6.97 14.14 5.12
N GLU A 17 7.52 15.35 5.15
CA GLU A 17 6.79 16.57 5.53
C GLU A 17 5.69 16.96 4.55
N GLN A 18 5.79 16.58 3.27
CA GLN A 18 4.72 16.81 2.30
C GLN A 18 3.66 15.73 2.40
N LEU A 19 4.05 14.48 2.61
CA LEU A 19 3.15 13.33 2.73
C LEU A 19 2.20 13.43 3.92
N GLN A 20 2.61 14.04 5.04
CA GLN A 20 1.72 14.25 6.21
C GLN A 20 0.48 15.09 5.89
N TYR A 21 0.52 15.92 4.84
CA TYR A 21 -0.61 16.77 4.45
C TYR A 21 -1.57 16.09 3.47
N ILE A 22 -1.25 14.89 2.98
CA ILE A 22 -2.17 14.13 2.12
C ILE A 22 -3.23 13.46 2.99
N PRO A 23 -4.52 13.80 2.85
CA PRO A 23 -5.57 13.14 3.61
C PRO A 23 -5.63 11.65 3.28
N LYS A 24 -5.90 10.80 4.28
CA LYS A 24 -6.03 9.33 4.09
C LYS A 24 -6.93 8.97 2.90
N VAL A 25 -8.11 9.59 2.81
CA VAL A 25 -9.07 9.32 1.73
C VAL A 25 -8.47 9.59 0.34
N VAL A 26 -7.65 10.63 0.20
CA VAL A 26 -6.97 10.96 -1.06
C VAL A 26 -5.82 9.97 -1.30
N LEU A 27 -5.03 9.66 -0.26
CA LEU A 27 -3.96 8.67 -0.32
C LEU A 27 -4.48 7.32 -0.85
N LEU A 28 -5.60 6.84 -0.32
CA LEU A 28 -6.13 5.53 -0.69
C LEU A 28 -6.83 5.53 -2.05
N ARG A 29 -7.63 6.56 -2.37
CA ARG A 29 -8.42 6.60 -3.61
C ARG A 29 -7.60 6.97 -4.84
N VAL A 30 -6.65 7.89 -4.69
CA VAL A 30 -5.87 8.43 -5.83
C VAL A 30 -4.50 7.78 -5.92
N TYR A 31 -3.87 7.51 -4.77
CA TYR A 31 -2.47 7.08 -4.71
C TYR A 31 -2.28 5.66 -4.16
N GLY A 32 -3.35 4.86 -4.09
CA GLY A 32 -3.32 3.52 -3.51
C GLY A 32 -2.26 2.60 -4.13
N ASP A 33 -1.97 2.72 -5.42
CA ASP A 33 -0.91 1.94 -6.10
C ASP A 33 0.51 2.40 -5.74
N TYR A 34 0.63 3.59 -5.15
CA TYR A 34 1.90 4.20 -4.79
C TYR A 34 2.21 4.16 -3.30
N VAL A 35 1.26 3.74 -2.44
CA VAL A 35 1.43 3.65 -0.97
C VAL A 35 2.71 2.89 -0.61
N GLU A 36 2.97 1.76 -1.25
CA GLU A 36 4.20 0.99 -1.03
C GLU A 36 5.48 1.78 -1.35
N HIS A 37 5.49 2.54 -2.44
CA HIS A 37 6.66 3.30 -2.92
C HIS A 37 7.03 4.48 -2.01
N VAL A 38 6.08 4.93 -1.19
CA VAL A 38 6.29 6.04 -0.26
C VAL A 38 6.24 5.58 1.20
N TRP A 39 6.11 4.28 1.45
CA TRP A 39 5.82 3.73 2.77
C TRP A 39 6.80 4.20 3.86
N ASP A 40 8.10 4.16 3.57
CA ASP A 40 9.14 4.52 4.53
C ASP A 40 9.16 6.02 4.86
N ARG A 41 8.48 6.84 4.05
CA ARG A 41 8.31 8.28 4.25
C ARG A 41 6.92 8.64 4.79
N LEU A 42 6.00 7.69 4.90
CA LEU A 42 4.68 7.94 5.48
C LEU A 42 4.82 8.19 6.99
N PRO A 43 4.00 9.10 7.56
CA PRO A 43 3.95 9.28 9.00
C PRO A 43 3.55 8.00 9.73
N GLU A 44 4.09 7.77 10.94
CA GLU A 44 3.82 6.55 11.70
C GLU A 44 2.33 6.34 12.02
N HIS A 45 1.58 7.40 12.30
CA HIS A 45 0.14 7.29 12.52
C HIS A 45 -0.62 6.83 11.27
N VAL A 46 -0.14 7.18 10.07
CA VAL A 46 -0.71 6.71 8.79
C VAL A 46 -0.33 5.24 8.56
N LYS A 47 0.90 4.85 8.88
CA LYS A 47 1.36 3.45 8.78
C LYS A 47 0.65 2.53 9.77
N ALA A 48 0.23 3.05 10.92
CA ALA A 48 -0.53 2.33 11.94
C ALA A 48 -1.99 2.07 11.53
N ASP A 49 -2.55 2.86 10.60
CA ASP A 49 -3.93 2.69 10.11
C ASP A 49 -4.07 1.35 9.37
N SER A 50 -5.04 0.54 9.81
CA SER A 50 -5.27 -0.81 9.29
C SER A 50 -5.65 -0.81 7.81
N GLU A 51 -6.43 0.16 7.36
CA GLU A 51 -6.84 0.30 5.97
C GLU A 51 -5.64 0.63 5.08
N VAL A 52 -4.78 1.54 5.52
CA VAL A 52 -3.54 1.91 4.79
C VAL A 52 -2.58 0.72 4.70
N ARG A 53 -2.43 -0.06 5.78
CA ARG A 53 -1.61 -1.28 5.77
C ARG A 53 -2.05 -2.27 4.71
N THR A 54 -3.34 -2.34 4.38
CA THR A 54 -3.83 -3.28 3.36
C THR A 54 -3.32 -3.00 1.94
N TYR A 55 -2.79 -1.80 1.69
CA TYR A 55 -2.19 -1.42 0.41
C TYR A 55 -0.72 -1.84 0.26
N ARG A 56 -0.09 -2.37 1.32
CA ARG A 56 1.21 -3.04 1.24
C ARG A 56 1.09 -4.37 0.49
N ARG A 57 2.21 -4.84 -0.04
CA ARG A 57 2.32 -6.15 -0.66
C ARG A 57 2.23 -7.27 0.37
N CYS A 58 1.61 -8.36 -0.03
CA CYS A 58 1.49 -9.56 0.76
C CYS A 58 2.60 -10.55 0.35
N ASP A 59 3.79 -10.37 0.92
CA ASP A 59 4.91 -11.30 0.67
C ASP A 59 4.72 -12.64 1.40
N GLU A 60 3.99 -12.63 2.53
CA GLU A 60 3.70 -13.82 3.34
C GLU A 60 3.01 -14.95 2.55
N HIS A 61 2.18 -14.60 1.57
CA HIS A 61 1.43 -15.58 0.77
C HIS A 61 1.85 -15.62 -0.69
N TYR A 62 2.91 -14.89 -1.05
CA TYR A 62 3.42 -14.81 -2.42
C TYR A 62 4.53 -15.83 -2.67
N ASN A 63 4.49 -16.53 -3.81
CA ASN A 63 5.49 -17.51 -4.29
C ASN A 63 6.01 -18.45 -3.19
N GLN A 64 5.10 -19.01 -2.41
CA GLN A 64 5.40 -19.92 -1.31
C GLN A 64 5.94 -21.26 -1.80
N PRO A 65 6.79 -21.97 -1.03
CA PRO A 65 7.46 -23.18 -1.49
C PRO A 65 6.54 -24.31 -1.97
N TRP A 66 5.28 -24.33 -1.52
CA TRP A 66 4.28 -25.33 -1.91
C TRP A 66 3.47 -24.93 -3.16
N GLN A 67 3.63 -23.71 -3.68
CA GLN A 67 2.93 -23.26 -4.89
C GLN A 67 3.59 -23.89 -6.12
N ARG A 68 2.78 -24.56 -6.95
CA ARG A 68 3.27 -25.27 -8.15
C ARG A 68 3.64 -24.32 -9.29
N THR A 69 3.05 -23.14 -9.30
CA THR A 69 3.24 -22.12 -10.32
C THR A 69 3.86 -20.89 -9.69
N HIS A 70 5.04 -20.50 -10.17
CA HIS A 70 5.62 -19.21 -9.86
C HIS A 70 4.79 -18.12 -10.54
N ILE A 71 4.40 -17.11 -9.78
CA ILE A 71 3.75 -15.93 -10.33
C ILE A 71 4.85 -14.94 -10.69
N ASP A 72 4.85 -14.51 -11.95
CA ASP A 72 5.74 -13.45 -12.42
C ASP A 72 5.12 -12.08 -12.12
N GLY A 73 5.92 -11.16 -11.56
CA GLY A 73 5.48 -9.83 -11.18
C GLY A 73 5.62 -9.55 -9.67
N PRO A 74 5.09 -8.41 -9.19
CA PRO A 74 5.06 -8.11 -7.76
C PRO A 74 3.94 -8.90 -7.06
N ALA A 75 4.12 -9.15 -5.77
CA ALA A 75 3.09 -9.73 -4.92
C ALA A 75 1.76 -8.96 -5.01
N PRO A 76 0.59 -9.58 -4.77
CA PRO A 76 -0.66 -8.84 -4.63
C PRO A 76 -0.61 -7.93 -3.40
N LYS A 77 -1.47 -6.91 -3.35
CA LYS A 77 -1.67 -6.15 -2.11
C LYS A 77 -2.37 -7.01 -1.07
N ILE A 78 -2.19 -6.72 0.21
CA ILE A 78 -2.84 -7.44 1.31
C ILE A 78 -4.36 -7.42 1.15
N LYS A 79 -4.97 -6.30 0.75
CA LYS A 79 -6.42 -6.21 0.49
C LYS A 79 -6.89 -7.13 -0.65
N ASP A 80 -6.00 -7.48 -1.58
CA ASP A 80 -6.29 -8.30 -2.75
C ASP A 80 -5.81 -9.75 -2.56
N CYS A 81 -5.29 -10.09 -1.37
CA CYS A 81 -4.82 -11.43 -1.04
C CYS A 81 -5.95 -12.27 -0.42
N ASN A 82 -6.33 -13.34 -1.12
CA ASN A 82 -7.39 -14.25 -0.69
C ASN A 82 -7.16 -14.87 0.71
N GLU A 83 -5.91 -15.18 1.06
CA GLU A 83 -5.59 -15.78 2.36
C GLU A 83 -5.72 -14.75 3.49
N CYS A 84 -5.22 -13.52 3.28
CA CYS A 84 -5.39 -12.42 4.23
C CYS A 84 -6.89 -12.11 4.44
N GLN A 85 -7.67 -12.06 3.36
CA GLN A 85 -9.11 -11.85 3.44
C GLN A 85 -9.82 -12.99 4.19
N ARG A 86 -9.44 -14.25 3.94
CA ARG A 86 -10.01 -15.39 4.67
C ARG A 86 -9.73 -15.29 6.16
N ARG A 87 -8.50 -14.98 6.56
CA ARG A 87 -8.14 -14.80 7.99
C ARG A 87 -8.91 -13.65 8.62
N ALA A 88 -9.06 -12.54 7.91
CA ALA A 88 -9.80 -11.38 8.40
C ALA A 88 -11.31 -11.65 8.59
N ALA A 89 -11.90 -12.55 7.80
CA ALA A 89 -13.32 -12.92 7.92
C ALA A 89 -13.61 -13.95 9.03
N VAL A 90 -12.57 -14.56 9.61
CA VAL A 90 -12.68 -15.58 10.66
C VAL A 90 -12.49 -14.99 12.07
N CYS A 91 -12.08 -13.71 12.17
CA CYS A 91 -11.98 -12.94 13.41
C CYS A 91 -13.19 -12.04 13.62
#